data_AF-A0A1Z4GI91-F1
#
_entry.id   AF-A0A1Z4GI91-F1
#
_cell.length_a   1.000
_cell.length_b   1.000
_cell.length_c   1.000
_cell.angle_alpha   90.00
_cell.angle_beta   90.00
_cell.angle_gamma   90.00
#
_symmetry.space_group_name_H-M   'P 1'
#
loop_
_entity.id
_entity.type
_entity.pdbx_description
1 polymer ?
#
loop_
_entity_poly.entity_id
_entity_poly.type
_entity_poly.pdbx_seq_one_letter_code
_entity_poly.pdbx_strand_id
1 'polypeptide(L)'
;MHFSTSYAPLFSFRYSLFETLPIRDPYNLVTDESEETQLDPFHLLRYYEFAQNGDLIEIKNRATETYKLSFRMRYCGSRQKFANTQLNKLTAFKNCHIVRSIAEAIRPTPELKALSKHLLPGVIICPRTNATALFQLHKQGIVSYPITIACDDGDRQYEFLAGLSGILTMAMKYNQLRLPDDEVFIAG
;
A
#
# COMPACT_ATOMS: atom_id res chain seq x y z
N MET A 1 27.06 23.48 -0.58
CA MET A 1 27.10 22.21 0.15
C MET A 1 25.94 21.35 -0.35
N HIS A 2 26.24 20.34 -1.16
CA HIS A 2 25.23 19.40 -1.65
C HIS A 2 24.89 18.42 -0.51
N PHE A 3 23.67 18.50 0.02
CA PHE A 3 23.14 17.45 0.87
C PHE A 3 22.76 16.28 -0.05
N SER A 4 23.62 15.25 -0.10
CA SER A 4 23.18 13.91 -0.51
C SER A 4 22.15 13.48 0.53
N THR A 5 20.87 13.65 0.19
CA THR A 5 19.78 13.13 1.02
C THR A 5 19.80 11.64 0.80
N SER A 6 20.49 10.90 1.68
CA SER A 6 20.44 9.45 1.68
C SER A 6 18.97 9.04 1.81
N TYR A 7 18.38 8.51 0.74
CA TYR A 7 17.00 7.98 0.72
C TYR A 7 16.88 6.67 1.54
N ALA A 8 17.98 6.16 2.08
CA ALA A 8 18.07 4.91 2.83
C ALA A 8 17.14 4.82 4.07
N PRO A 9 16.86 5.89 4.85
CA PRO A 9 15.92 5.82 5.97
C PRO A 9 14.45 5.94 5.54
N LEU A 10 14.17 6.50 4.36
CA LEU A 10 12.80 6.67 3.84
C LEU A 10 12.24 5.37 3.25
N PHE A 11 13.13 4.48 2.80
CA PHE A 11 12.77 3.21 2.20
C PHE A 11 13.47 2.05 2.93
N SER A 12 13.16 1.84 4.21
CA SER A 12 13.29 0.50 4.76
C SER A 12 12.29 -0.37 4.02
N PHE A 13 12.72 -1.01 2.94
CA PHE A 13 11.86 -1.84 2.11
C PHE A 13 11.39 -3.04 2.92
N ARG A 14 10.17 -2.96 3.44
CA ARG A 14 9.54 -4.03 4.20
C ARG A 14 8.75 -4.93 3.25
N TYR A 15 8.58 -6.19 3.66
CA TYR A 15 7.67 -7.10 2.96
C TYR A 15 6.22 -6.62 2.96
N SER A 16 5.85 -5.80 3.96
CA SER A 16 4.52 -5.21 4.13
C SER A 16 4.61 -3.68 4.20
N LEU A 17 3.53 -3.00 3.81
CA LEU A 17 3.40 -1.52 3.92
C LEU A 17 3.52 -1.02 5.36
N PHE A 18 3.19 -1.89 6.29
CA PHE A 18 3.07 -1.60 7.71
C PHE A 18 4.11 -2.39 8.49
N GLU A 19 4.40 -1.94 9.70
CA GLU A 19 5.14 -2.77 10.64
C GLU A 19 4.24 -3.94 11.03
N THR A 20 4.82 -5.09 11.37
CA THR A 20 4.03 -6.16 11.97
C THR A 20 3.38 -5.60 13.23
N LEU A 21 2.07 -5.77 13.34
CA LEU A 21 1.31 -5.19 14.42
C LEU A 21 1.28 -6.19 15.57
N PRO A 22 1.57 -5.77 16.81
CA PRO A 22 1.18 -6.54 17.96
C PRO A 22 -0.36 -6.57 17.99
N ILE A 23 -0.92 -7.78 17.92
CA ILE A 23 -2.35 -7.99 17.89
C ILE A 23 -2.75 -8.83 19.08
N ARG A 24 -3.84 -8.42 19.73
CA ARG A 24 -4.53 -9.23 20.71
C ARG A 24 -5.65 -10.02 20.04
N ASP A 25 -5.65 -11.34 20.23
CA ASP A 25 -6.62 -12.29 19.69
C ASP A 25 -7.35 -13.02 20.84
N PRO A 26 -8.26 -12.34 21.55
CA PRO A 26 -8.93 -12.90 22.73
C PRO A 26 -9.88 -14.06 22.41
N TYR A 27 -10.13 -14.32 21.12
CA TYR A 27 -11.05 -15.33 20.64
C TYR A 27 -10.35 -16.47 19.90
N ASN A 28 -9.01 -16.53 19.93
CA ASN A 28 -8.20 -17.56 19.27
C ASN A 28 -8.57 -17.74 17.79
N LEU A 29 -8.82 -16.64 17.08
CA LEU A 29 -9.22 -16.65 15.67
C LEU A 29 -8.03 -16.82 14.73
N VAL A 30 -6.83 -16.49 15.19
CA VAL A 30 -5.53 -16.58 14.50
C VAL A 30 -4.65 -17.63 15.17
N THR A 31 -4.60 -17.66 16.50
CA THR A 31 -3.71 -18.52 17.28
C THR A 31 -4.46 -19.38 18.29
N ASP A 32 -4.08 -20.65 18.42
CA ASP A 32 -4.73 -21.60 19.33
C ASP A 32 -4.23 -21.50 20.79
N GLU A 33 -3.08 -20.87 21.05
CA GLU A 33 -2.35 -20.99 22.33
C GLU A 33 -1.96 -19.66 23.01
N SER A 34 -2.03 -18.52 22.32
CA SER A 34 -1.65 -17.21 22.89
C SER A 34 -2.66 -16.13 22.49
N GLU A 35 -3.00 -15.26 23.45
CA GLU A 35 -3.82 -14.07 23.20
C GLU A 35 -3.05 -12.97 22.46
N GLU A 36 -1.72 -13.04 22.34
CA GLU A 36 -0.92 -12.03 21.64
C GLU A 36 -0.12 -12.64 20.50
N THR A 37 -0.19 -12.02 19.32
CA THR A 37 0.51 -12.49 18.12
C THR A 37 0.96 -11.34 17.22
N GLN A 38 1.75 -11.66 16.20
CA GLN A 38 2.16 -10.74 15.15
C GLN A 38 1.43 -11.13 13.87
N LEU A 39 0.71 -10.19 13.27
CA LEU A 39 -0.02 -10.43 12.03
C LEU A 39 0.44 -9.49 10.93
N ASP A 40 0.52 -10.01 9.70
CA ASP A 40 0.67 -9.15 8.53
C ASP A 40 -0.56 -8.21 8.43
N PRO A 41 -0.36 -6.90 8.33
CA PRO A 41 -1.49 -5.98 8.35
C PRO A 41 -2.40 -6.09 7.12
N PHE A 42 -1.92 -6.53 5.95
CA PHE A 42 -2.82 -6.82 4.84
C PHE A 42 -3.72 -8.02 5.12
N HIS A 43 -3.21 -9.01 5.85
CA HIS A 43 -4.01 -10.14 6.31
C HIS A 43 -5.09 -9.68 7.32
N LEU A 44 -4.72 -8.87 8.32
CA LEU A 44 -5.67 -8.23 9.24
C LEU A 44 -6.79 -7.50 8.48
N LEU A 45 -6.40 -6.62 7.56
CA LEU A 45 -7.30 -5.75 6.78
C LEU A 45 -8.27 -6.53 5.87
N ARG A 46 -7.87 -7.72 5.41
CA ARG A 46 -8.65 -8.55 4.50
C ARG A 46 -9.63 -9.48 5.19
N TYR A 47 -9.24 -10.03 6.35
CA TYR A 47 -9.89 -11.22 6.88
C TYR A 47 -10.47 -11.05 8.28
N TYR A 48 -10.29 -9.90 8.93
CA TYR A 48 -10.74 -9.70 10.31
C TYR A 48 -11.44 -8.37 10.51
N GLU A 49 -12.37 -8.36 11.47
CA GLU A 49 -12.81 -7.14 12.14
C GLU A 49 -12.00 -6.95 13.40
N PHE A 50 -11.61 -5.71 13.66
CA PHE A 50 -10.72 -5.35 14.76
C PHE A 50 -11.07 -3.97 15.28
N ALA A 51 -10.66 -3.69 16.52
CA ALA A 51 -10.81 -2.40 17.16
C ALA A 51 -9.47 -1.96 17.76
N GLN A 52 -9.27 -0.66 17.89
CA GLN A 52 -8.17 -0.13 18.69
C GLN A 52 -8.53 -0.21 20.17
N ASN A 53 -7.67 -0.83 20.97
CA ASN A 53 -7.78 -0.92 22.42
C ASN A 53 -6.49 -0.40 23.06
N GLY A 54 -6.47 0.91 23.37
CA GLY A 54 -5.24 1.61 23.77
C GLY A 54 -4.20 1.61 22.64
N ASP A 55 -3.02 1.07 22.93
CA ASP A 55 -1.92 0.95 21.98
C ASP A 55 -1.96 -0.35 21.16
N LEU A 56 -2.88 -1.26 21.48
CA LEU A 56 -3.00 -2.56 20.83
C LEU A 56 -4.20 -2.60 19.88
N ILE A 57 -4.08 -3.45 18.87
CA ILE A 57 -5.19 -3.81 17.99
C ILE A 57 -5.76 -5.12 18.47
N GLU A 58 -7.07 -5.17 18.70
CA GLU A 58 -7.76 -6.35 19.19
C GLU A 58 -8.67 -6.90 18.10
N ILE A 59 -8.49 -8.18 17.73
CA ILE A 59 -9.37 -8.88 16.81
C ILE A 59 -10.70 -9.13 17.50
N LYS A 60 -11.79 -8.76 16.82
CA LYS A 60 -13.15 -8.95 17.29
C LYS A 60 -13.79 -10.16 16.65
N ASN A 61 -13.65 -10.33 15.34
CA ASN A 61 -14.28 -11.40 14.58
C ASN A 61 -13.51 -11.66 13.28
N ARG A 62 -13.76 -12.82 12.66
CA ARG A 62 -13.43 -13.01 11.25
C ARG A 62 -14.37 -12.17 10.40
N ALA A 63 -13.84 -11.60 9.33
CA ALA A 63 -14.65 -10.96 8.31
C ALA A 63 -15.59 -11.99 7.68
N THR A 64 -16.89 -11.66 7.60
CA THR A 64 -17.89 -12.54 6.97
C THR A 64 -17.55 -12.83 5.50
N GLU A 65 -16.94 -11.86 4.83
CA GLU A 65 -16.46 -11.94 3.46
C GLU A 65 -15.04 -11.38 3.37
N THR A 66 -14.25 -11.83 2.40
CA THR A 66 -12.91 -11.28 2.19
C THR A 66 -13.01 -9.85 1.65
N TYR A 67 -12.42 -8.91 2.36
CA TYR A 67 -12.36 -7.52 1.93
C TYR A 67 -11.45 -7.33 0.73
N LYS A 68 -11.93 -6.55 -0.26
CA LYS A 68 -11.07 -5.94 -1.26
C LYS A 68 -10.41 -4.71 -0.65
N LEU A 69 -9.12 -4.56 -0.96
CA LEU A 69 -8.35 -3.40 -0.54
C LEU A 69 -8.08 -2.52 -1.75
N SER A 70 -8.35 -1.23 -1.60
CA SER A 70 -7.97 -0.20 -2.55
C SER A 70 -7.43 1.00 -1.79
N PHE A 71 -6.87 1.96 -2.51
CA PHE A 71 -6.29 3.15 -1.95
C PHE A 71 -6.93 4.39 -2.57
N ARG A 72 -6.95 5.48 -1.81
CA ARG A 72 -7.39 6.78 -2.31
C ARG A 72 -6.45 7.87 -1.83
N MET A 73 -5.98 8.71 -2.75
CA MET A 73 -5.09 9.82 -2.43
C MET A 73 -5.60 11.12 -3.08
N ARG A 74 -5.55 12.23 -2.34
CA ARG A 74 -5.74 13.57 -2.90
C ARG A 74 -4.41 14.12 -3.38
N TYR A 75 -4.36 14.56 -4.63
CA TYR A 75 -3.23 15.31 -5.19
C TYR A 75 -3.68 16.72 -5.58
N CYS A 76 -3.05 17.74 -4.98
CA CYS A 76 -3.33 19.14 -5.31
C CYS A 76 -2.56 19.51 -6.59
N GLY A 77 -3.26 19.47 -7.72
CA GLY A 77 -2.73 19.74 -9.05
C GLY A 77 -3.50 18.97 -10.12
N SER A 78 -3.08 19.12 -11.38
CA SER A 78 -3.70 18.42 -12.50
C SER A 78 -3.23 16.96 -12.62
N ARG A 79 -4.04 16.11 -13.27
CA ARG A 79 -3.68 14.73 -13.63
C ARG A 79 -2.39 14.66 -14.44
N GLN A 80 -2.16 15.61 -15.34
CA GLN A 80 -0.92 15.67 -16.12
C GLN A 80 0.30 15.95 -15.22
N LYS A 81 0.17 16.89 -14.27
CA LYS A 81 1.23 17.19 -13.32
C LYS A 81 1.54 15.99 -12.43
N PHE A 82 0.51 15.30 -11.94
CA PHE A 82 0.66 14.05 -11.22
C PHE A 82 1.41 13.00 -12.05
N ALA A 83 0.98 12.78 -13.30
CA ALA A 83 1.60 11.83 -14.20
C ALA A 83 3.10 12.10 -14.41
N ASN A 84 3.48 13.37 -14.58
CA ASN A 84 4.86 13.76 -14.80
C ASN A 84 5.71 13.68 -13.51
N THR A 85 5.11 13.88 -12.33
CA THR A 85 5.87 14.05 -11.08
C THR A 85 5.84 12.85 -10.15
N GLN A 86 4.89 11.91 -10.30
CA GLN A 86 4.66 10.84 -9.33
C GLN A 86 4.51 9.44 -9.96
N LEU A 87 4.12 9.33 -11.24
CA LEU A 87 3.94 8.00 -11.85
C LEU A 87 5.28 7.31 -12.12
N ASN A 88 5.30 6.00 -11.90
CA ASN A 88 6.48 5.14 -12.02
C ASN A 88 7.66 5.60 -11.15
N LYS A 89 7.38 6.42 -10.13
CA LYS A 89 8.37 6.86 -9.14
C LYS A 89 8.16 6.13 -7.83
N LEU A 90 9.26 5.69 -7.24
CA LEU A 90 9.29 5.19 -5.88
C LEU A 90 9.24 6.38 -4.93
N THR A 91 8.10 6.54 -4.26
CA THR A 91 7.82 7.70 -3.41
C THR A 91 7.12 7.27 -2.13
N ALA A 92 7.26 8.09 -1.08
CA ALA A 92 6.45 8.03 0.12
C ALA A 92 5.24 8.97 -0.01
N PHE A 93 4.06 8.39 -0.28
CA PHE A 93 2.83 9.14 -0.58
C PHE A 93 2.17 9.68 0.69
N LYS A 94 1.95 11.00 0.73
CA LYS A 94 1.18 11.69 1.78
C LYS A 94 -0.31 11.54 1.53
N ASN A 95 -1.11 11.51 2.60
CA ASN A 95 -2.58 11.49 2.52
C ASN A 95 -3.14 10.36 1.64
N CYS A 96 -2.44 9.21 1.63
CA CYS A 96 -2.91 8.01 0.96
C CYS A 96 -3.68 7.17 1.97
N HIS A 97 -4.98 7.01 1.73
CA HIS A 97 -5.90 6.31 2.61
C HIS A 97 -6.17 4.91 2.09
N ILE A 98 -6.19 3.94 3.00
CA ILE A 98 -6.67 2.59 2.70
C ILE A 98 -8.20 2.61 2.67
N VAL A 99 -8.78 1.87 1.73
CA VAL A 99 -10.22 1.66 1.60
C VAL A 99 -10.48 0.16 1.59
N ARG A 100 -11.30 -0.29 2.55
CA ARG A 100 -11.86 -1.65 2.58
C ARG A 100 -13.21 -1.63 1.88
N SER A 101 -13.47 -2.60 1.02
CA SER A 101 -14.78 -2.79 0.39
C SER A 101 -15.18 -4.25 0.32
N ILE A 102 -16.49 -4.49 0.32
CA ILE A 102 -17.10 -5.79 -0.02
C ILE A 102 -17.89 -5.55 -1.31
N ALA A 103 -17.61 -6.36 -2.33
CA ALA A 103 -18.03 -6.07 -3.70
C ALA A 103 -17.62 -4.63 -4.12
N GLU A 104 -18.60 -3.75 -4.31
CA GLU A 104 -18.40 -2.33 -4.65
C GLU A 104 -18.77 -1.37 -3.51
N ALA A 105 -19.20 -1.90 -2.36
CA ALA A 105 -19.59 -1.10 -1.20
C ALA A 105 -18.39 -0.84 -0.29
N ILE A 106 -18.06 0.44 -0.10
CA ILE A 106 -17.04 0.87 0.88
C ILE A 106 -17.53 0.50 2.28
N ARG A 107 -16.66 -0.12 3.06
CA ARG A 107 -16.90 -0.41 4.47
C ARG A 107 -16.04 0.54 5.31
N PRO A 108 -16.67 1.50 6.00
CA PRO A 108 -15.95 2.39 6.90
C PRO A 108 -15.25 1.58 7.99
N THR A 109 -13.96 1.82 8.16
CA THR A 109 -13.14 1.19 9.21
C THR A 109 -12.31 2.31 9.85
N PRO A 110 -12.86 2.99 10.87
CA PRO A 110 -12.20 4.13 11.52
C PRO A 110 -10.77 3.82 12.01
N GLU A 111 -10.53 2.58 12.40
CA GLU A 111 -9.26 2.03 12.91
C GLU A 111 -8.14 2.11 11.86
N LEU A 112 -8.49 2.21 10.58
CA LEU A 112 -7.51 2.44 9.50
C LEU A 112 -6.70 3.72 9.70
N LYS A 113 -7.24 4.73 10.39
CA LYS A 113 -6.52 5.97 10.68
C LYS A 113 -5.33 5.72 11.61
N ALA A 114 -5.50 4.82 12.60
CA ALA A 114 -4.43 4.42 13.50
C ALA A 114 -3.37 3.57 12.78
N LEU A 115 -3.79 2.77 11.80
CA LEU A 115 -2.90 1.97 10.96
C LEU A 115 -2.15 2.80 9.91
N SER A 116 -2.76 3.88 9.42
CA SER A 116 -2.15 4.71 8.39
C SER A 116 -0.99 5.52 8.96
N LYS A 117 0.24 5.18 8.55
CA LYS A 117 1.39 6.09 8.70
C LYS A 117 1.12 7.38 7.90
N HIS A 118 1.75 8.48 8.32
CA HIS A 118 1.64 9.77 7.60
C HIS A 118 2.13 9.67 6.14
N LEU A 119 2.95 8.66 5.85
CA LEU A 119 3.53 8.38 4.55
C LEU A 119 3.39 6.89 4.22
N LEU A 120 2.86 6.57 3.05
CA LEU A 120 2.81 5.21 2.50
C LEU A 120 3.82 5.06 1.37
N PRO A 121 4.91 4.29 1.55
CA PRO A 121 5.87 4.06 0.48
C PRO A 121 5.29 3.15 -0.59
N GLY A 122 5.65 3.41 -1.84
CA GLY A 122 5.36 2.50 -2.95
C GLY A 122 5.55 3.15 -4.30
N VAL A 123 4.99 2.51 -5.32
CA VAL A 123 5.02 2.99 -6.70
C VAL A 123 3.61 2.99 -7.25
N ILE A 124 3.19 4.12 -7.84
CA ILE A 124 1.93 4.20 -8.59
C ILE A 124 2.25 4.07 -10.07
N ILE A 125 1.60 3.12 -10.74
CA ILE A 125 1.81 2.82 -12.16
C ILE A 125 0.50 2.93 -12.93
N CYS A 126 0.60 3.36 -14.19
CA CYS A 126 -0.56 3.37 -15.06
C CYS A 126 -0.83 1.97 -15.63
N PRO A 127 -2.03 1.39 -15.43
CA PRO A 127 -2.30 0.01 -15.84
C PRO A 127 -2.28 -0.18 -17.36
N ARG A 128 -2.67 0.85 -18.13
CA ARG A 128 -2.64 0.76 -19.59
C ARG A 128 -1.22 0.73 -20.15
N THR A 129 -0.33 1.59 -19.64
CA THR A 129 1.06 1.65 -20.11
C THR A 129 1.89 0.47 -19.61
N ASN A 130 1.52 -0.09 -18.45
CA ASN A 130 2.25 -1.19 -17.79
C ASN A 130 1.48 -2.53 -17.84
N ALA A 131 0.59 -2.72 -18.81
CA ALA A 131 -0.31 -3.87 -18.86
C ALA A 131 0.44 -5.21 -18.87
N THR A 132 1.49 -5.31 -19.69
CA THR A 132 2.34 -6.51 -19.77
C THR A 132 3.06 -6.79 -18.45
N ALA A 133 3.56 -5.73 -17.79
CA ALA A 133 4.26 -5.85 -16.53
C ALA A 133 3.32 -6.33 -15.41
N LEU A 134 2.14 -5.71 -15.30
CA LEU A 134 1.09 -6.09 -14.35
C LEU A 134 0.64 -7.54 -14.54
N PHE A 135 0.39 -7.96 -15.77
CA PHE A 135 0.01 -9.34 -16.06
C PHE A 135 1.04 -10.34 -15.55
N GLN A 136 2.33 -10.04 -15.72
CA GLN A 136 3.41 -10.92 -15.27
C GLN A 136 3.58 -10.90 -13.75
N LEU A 137 3.44 -9.73 -13.10
CA LEU A 137 3.42 -9.64 -11.62
C LEU A 137 2.32 -10.54 -11.05
N HIS A 138 1.10 -10.44 -11.59
CA HIS A 138 -0.03 -11.24 -11.13
C HIS A 138 0.17 -12.73 -11.39
N LYS A 139 0.76 -13.12 -12.53
CA LYS A 139 1.14 -14.50 -12.80
C LYS A 139 2.16 -15.05 -11.79
N GLN A 140 3.01 -14.19 -11.24
CA GLN A 140 3.97 -14.53 -10.18
C GLN A 140 3.39 -14.42 -8.76
N GLY A 141 2.09 -14.18 -8.62
CA GLY A 141 1.43 -14.01 -7.32
C GLY A 141 1.76 -12.69 -6.63
N ILE A 142 2.39 -11.74 -7.33
CA ILE A 142 2.73 -10.44 -6.77
C ILE A 142 1.52 -9.52 -6.90
N VAL A 143 0.99 -9.09 -5.76
CA VAL A 143 -0.23 -8.30 -5.69
C VAL A 143 0.05 -6.82 -5.96
N SER A 144 -0.79 -6.22 -6.81
CA SER A 144 -0.97 -4.77 -6.91
C SER A 144 -2.36 -4.40 -6.41
N TYR A 145 -2.53 -3.14 -6.00
CA TYR A 145 -3.79 -2.66 -5.44
C TYR A 145 -4.34 -1.50 -6.27
N PRO A 146 -5.65 -1.45 -6.53
CA PRO A 146 -6.26 -0.27 -7.12
C PRO A 146 -6.00 0.97 -6.27
N ILE A 147 -5.61 2.09 -6.90
CA ILE A 147 -5.51 3.39 -6.25
C ILE A 147 -6.22 4.47 -7.06
N THR A 148 -7.14 5.20 -6.41
CA THR A 148 -7.80 6.36 -6.99
C THR A 148 -7.08 7.63 -6.60
N ILE A 149 -6.62 8.38 -7.58
CA ILE A 149 -5.96 9.67 -7.41
C ILE A 149 -6.95 10.76 -7.78
N ALA A 150 -7.37 11.51 -6.77
CA ALA A 150 -8.24 12.66 -6.93
C ALA A 150 -7.40 13.90 -7.20
N CYS A 151 -7.46 14.43 -8.42
CA CYS A 151 -6.80 15.67 -8.84
C CYS A 151 -7.79 16.84 -8.89
N ASP A 152 -7.32 18.07 -9.09
CA ASP A 152 -8.18 19.25 -9.22
C ASP A 152 -9.06 19.19 -10.47
N ASP A 153 -8.58 18.54 -11.53
CA ASP A 153 -9.25 18.35 -12.82
C ASP A 153 -9.93 16.98 -12.97
N GLY A 154 -10.06 16.23 -11.87
CA GLY A 154 -10.84 14.98 -11.80
C GLY A 154 -10.09 13.78 -11.22
N ASP A 155 -10.83 12.69 -11.06
CA ASP A 155 -10.33 11.45 -10.47
C ASP A 155 -9.80 10.50 -11.56
N ARG A 156 -8.76 9.73 -11.23
CA ARG A 156 -8.27 8.66 -12.09
C ARG A 156 -7.76 7.48 -11.27
N GLN A 157 -8.11 6.28 -11.73
CA GLN A 157 -7.64 5.02 -11.15
C GLN A 157 -6.31 4.58 -11.78
N TYR A 158 -5.42 4.10 -10.93
CA TYR A 158 -4.10 3.55 -11.24
C TYR A 158 -3.90 2.26 -10.42
N GLU A 159 -2.73 1.64 -10.56
CA GLU A 159 -2.29 0.51 -9.75
C GLU A 159 -1.18 0.95 -8.79
N PHE A 160 -1.24 0.45 -7.55
CA PHE A 160 -0.30 0.75 -6.48
C PHE A 160 0.47 -0.52 -6.09
N LEU A 161 1.80 -0.42 -6.20
CA LEU A 161 2.74 -1.43 -5.76
C LEU A 161 3.28 -1.03 -4.41
N ALA A 162 2.78 -1.73 -3.40
CA ALA A 162 2.96 -1.39 -2.01
C ALA A 162 3.97 -2.29 -1.29
N GLY A 163 4.29 -3.43 -1.90
CA GLY A 163 5.25 -4.40 -1.38
C GLY A 163 6.56 -4.40 -2.17
N LEU A 164 7.66 -4.72 -1.49
CA LEU A 164 9.00 -4.75 -2.07
C LEU A 164 9.10 -5.65 -3.31
N SER A 165 8.47 -6.84 -3.27
CA SER A 165 8.50 -7.79 -4.38
C SER A 165 7.97 -7.19 -5.69
N GLY A 166 6.89 -6.41 -5.63
CA GLY A 166 6.35 -5.71 -6.79
C GLY A 166 7.23 -4.60 -7.30
N ILE A 167 7.83 -3.83 -6.39
CA ILE A 167 8.74 -2.73 -6.72
C ILE A 167 10.00 -3.28 -7.41
N LEU A 168 10.66 -4.29 -6.83
CA LEU A 168 11.85 -4.92 -7.41
C LEU A 168 11.55 -5.59 -8.75
N THR A 169 10.45 -6.34 -8.83
CA THR A 169 10.12 -7.04 -10.08
C THR A 169 9.83 -6.05 -11.21
N MET A 170 9.17 -4.93 -10.92
CA MET A 170 9.01 -3.85 -11.90
C MET A 170 10.35 -3.25 -12.32
N ALA A 171 11.21 -2.91 -11.36
CA ALA A 171 12.52 -2.32 -11.62
C ALA A 171 13.40 -3.20 -12.52
N MET A 172 13.40 -4.51 -12.27
CA MET A 172 14.27 -5.45 -12.97
C MET A 172 13.79 -5.79 -14.38
N LYS A 173 12.47 -5.83 -14.63
CA LYS A 173 11.93 -6.45 -15.85
C LYS A 173 11.26 -5.51 -16.84
N TYR A 174 10.73 -4.35 -16.43
CA TYR A 174 9.70 -3.66 -17.23
C TYR A 174 9.85 -2.14 -17.37
N ASN A 175 11.08 -1.63 -17.25
CA ASN A 175 11.52 -0.23 -17.32
C ASN A 175 11.85 0.39 -15.96
N GLN A 176 12.88 1.24 -16.01
CA GLN A 176 13.49 1.95 -14.88
C GLN A 176 12.44 2.71 -14.08
N LEU A 177 12.08 2.14 -12.92
CA LEU A 177 11.50 2.92 -11.85
C LEU A 177 12.42 4.10 -11.57
N ARG A 178 11.84 5.25 -11.20
CA ARG A 178 12.63 6.43 -10.85
C ARG A 178 12.54 6.74 -9.38
N LEU A 179 13.57 7.37 -8.86
CA LEU A 179 13.54 8.06 -7.59
C LEU A 179 12.82 9.42 -7.74
N PRO A 180 12.44 10.08 -6.63
CA PRO A 180 11.73 11.36 -6.69
C PRO A 180 12.47 12.45 -7.46
N ASP A 181 13.80 12.40 -7.48
CA ASP A 181 14.73 13.27 -8.22
C ASP A 181 14.97 12.86 -9.69
N ASP A 182 14.19 11.91 -10.20
CA ASP A 182 14.29 11.33 -11.55
C ASP A 182 15.53 10.46 -11.80
N GLU A 183 16.33 10.15 -10.77
CA GLU A 183 17.38 9.14 -10.89
C GLU A 183 16.78 7.75 -11.16
N VAL A 184 17.51 6.92 -11.89
CA VAL A 184 17.11 5.54 -12.16
C VAL A 184 17.23 4.72 -10.87
N PHE A 185 16.15 4.06 -10.48
CA PHE A 185 16.18 3.09 -9.41
C PHE A 185 16.81 1.79 -9.92
N ILE A 186 18.02 1.49 -9.42
CA ILE A 186 18.76 0.27 -9.74
C ILE A 186 18.53 -0.73 -8.61
N ALA A 187 17.83 -1.83 -8.90
CA ALA A 187 17.76 -2.98 -8.00
C ALA A 187 19.09 -3.75 -8.10
N GLY A 188 19.94 -3.62 -7.07
CA GLY A 188 21.18 -4.38 -6.92
C GLY A 188 20.97 -5.74 -6.28
#